data_AF-A0A956DIG7-F1
#
_entry.id   AF-A0A956DIG7-F1
#
_cell.length_a   1.000
_cell.length_b   1.000
_cell.length_c   1.000
_cell.angle_alpha   90.00
_cell.angle_beta   90.00
_cell.angle_gamma   90.00
#
_symmetry.space_group_name_H-M   'P 1'
#
loop_
_entity.id
_entity.type
_entity.pdbx_description
1 polymer ?
#
loop_
_entity_poly.entity_id
_entity_poly.type
_entity_poly.pdbx_seq_one_letter_code
_entity_poly.pdbx_strand_id
1 'polypeptide(L)'
;MRTLRALLLLSTFALAACGGRLVAVGGPRGTLVTQTDDATHVRDALARALASRRFTIEGEEPGALIARFDRGAIMLRVRIDYSATEYRITYVDSTGLDFQVDPATGQSVISPHYNRYVTALDRIAQRELGRPAREAREAEEAEREHQLAMQQAETNRQVAVERERQDASRREARA
;
A
#
# COMPACT_ATOMS: atom_id res chain seq x y z
N MET A 1 -15.68 77.35 21.07
CA MET A 1 -14.79 76.78 22.10
C MET A 1 -15.24 75.34 22.38
N ARG A 2 -14.32 74.38 22.25
CA ARG A 2 -14.18 73.12 23.02
C ARG A 2 -15.36 72.12 23.01
N THR A 3 -15.22 70.82 22.77
CA THR A 3 -14.12 69.90 22.43
C THR A 3 -14.79 68.55 22.11
N LEU A 4 -14.26 67.82 21.14
CA LEU A 4 -14.53 66.40 20.87
C LEU A 4 -14.37 65.54 22.14
N ARG A 5 -15.21 64.51 22.29
CA ARG A 5 -14.81 63.22 22.89
C ARG A 5 -15.48 62.05 22.17
N ALA A 6 -14.74 61.50 21.23
CA ALA A 6 -14.81 60.10 20.82
C ALA A 6 -14.43 59.19 22.00
N LEU A 7 -15.01 57.99 22.09
CA LEU A 7 -14.51 56.76 22.74
C LEU A 7 -15.70 55.77 22.78
N LEU A 8 -15.63 54.49 22.44
CA LEU A 8 -14.58 53.63 21.90
C LEU A 8 -15.33 52.35 21.42
N LEU A 9 -15.11 51.93 20.18
CA LEU A 9 -15.55 50.63 19.67
C LEU A 9 -14.92 49.50 20.50
N LEU A 10 -15.72 48.56 21.00
CA LEU A 10 -15.22 47.29 21.52
C LEU A 10 -15.89 46.13 20.77
N SER A 11 -15.59 46.05 19.47
CA SER A 11 -15.91 44.92 18.61
C SER A 11 -14.99 43.75 18.96
N THR A 12 -15.42 42.91 19.89
CA THR A 12 -14.77 41.63 20.22
C THR A 12 -15.06 40.63 19.11
N PHE A 13 -14.23 40.65 18.06
CA PHE A 13 -14.16 39.61 17.06
C PHE A 13 -13.53 38.36 17.70
N ALA A 14 -14.37 37.48 18.26
CA ALA A 14 -13.96 36.15 18.66
C ALA A 14 -13.72 35.34 17.37
N LEU A 15 -12.47 35.33 16.89
CA LEU A 15 -12.04 34.33 15.92
C LEU A 15 -12.08 32.97 16.63
N ALA A 16 -13.19 32.25 16.50
CA ALA A 16 -13.23 30.82 16.73
C ALA A 16 -12.26 30.17 15.75
N ALA A 17 -11.05 29.88 16.23
CA ALA A 17 -10.07 29.10 15.52
C ALA A 17 -10.64 27.69 15.33
N CYS A 18 -11.27 27.45 14.18
CA CYS A 18 -11.54 26.11 13.66
C CYS A 18 -10.21 25.44 13.27
N GLY A 19 -9.31 25.26 14.25
CA GLY A 19 -8.13 24.42 14.11
C GLY A 19 -8.56 22.97 14.14
N GLY A 20 -8.35 22.24 13.04
CA GLY A 20 -8.66 20.81 12.96
C GLY A 20 -8.02 20.04 14.13
N ARG A 21 -8.75 19.05 14.67
CA ARG A 21 -8.29 18.31 15.85
C ARG A 21 -6.99 17.57 15.55
N LEU A 22 -5.90 18.02 16.16
CA LEU A 22 -4.60 17.35 16.07
C LEU A 22 -4.62 16.05 16.87
N VAL A 23 -3.82 15.09 16.43
CA VAL A 23 -3.65 13.78 17.06
C VAL A 23 -2.18 13.54 17.32
N ALA A 24 -1.86 12.74 18.33
CA ALA A 24 -0.48 12.31 18.54
C ALA A 24 0.11 11.71 17.25
N VAL A 25 1.33 12.12 16.92
CA VAL A 25 2.17 11.40 15.97
C VAL A 25 2.42 10.05 16.63
N GLY A 26 1.64 9.04 16.24
CA GLY A 26 1.75 7.71 16.81
C GLY A 26 3.17 7.18 16.68
N GLY A 27 3.53 6.22 17.53
CA GLY A 27 4.81 5.51 17.42
C GLY A 27 4.99 4.87 16.03
N PRO A 28 6.22 4.46 15.70
CA PRO A 28 6.52 3.88 14.40
C PRO A 28 5.57 2.72 14.09
N ARG A 29 5.03 2.69 12.86
CA ARG A 29 4.20 1.56 12.44
C ARG A 29 5.11 0.45 11.93
N GLY A 30 5.28 -0.58 12.75
CA GLY A 30 6.07 -1.76 12.44
C GLY A 30 5.20 -2.97 12.13
N THR A 31 5.60 -3.74 11.12
CA THR A 31 4.91 -4.98 10.72
C THR A 31 5.92 -6.09 10.49
N LEU A 32 5.62 -7.29 11.00
CA LEU A 32 6.43 -8.49 10.76
C LEU A 32 6.23 -8.99 9.31
N VAL A 33 7.34 -9.34 8.69
CA VAL A 33 7.40 -9.97 7.37
C VAL A 33 7.58 -11.48 7.58
N THR A 34 6.60 -12.27 7.16
CA THR A 34 6.57 -13.71 7.39
C THR A 34 6.89 -14.55 6.15
N GLN A 35 7.16 -13.89 5.01
CA GLN A 35 7.17 -14.54 3.70
C GLN A 35 8.53 -14.52 3.00
N THR A 36 9.56 -13.90 3.58
CA THR A 36 10.88 -13.85 2.97
C THR A 36 11.99 -13.72 4.00
N ASP A 37 13.11 -14.38 3.74
CA ASP A 37 14.36 -14.24 4.50
C ASP A 37 15.34 -13.27 3.82
N ASP A 38 14.92 -12.61 2.72
CA ASP A 38 15.75 -11.69 1.94
C ASP A 38 15.26 -10.25 2.09
N ALA A 39 16.13 -9.40 2.64
CA ALA A 39 15.87 -7.98 2.79
C ALA A 39 15.67 -7.26 1.44
N THR A 40 16.25 -7.78 0.35
CA THR A 40 16.08 -7.23 -1.00
C THR A 40 14.64 -7.36 -1.47
N HIS A 41 13.99 -8.50 -1.19
CA HIS A 41 12.58 -8.69 -1.53
C HIS A 41 11.67 -7.74 -0.74
N VAL A 42 11.98 -7.51 0.53
CA VAL A 42 11.26 -6.53 1.35
C VAL A 42 11.44 -5.14 0.78
N ARG A 43 12.67 -4.74 0.46
CA ARG A 43 13.01 -3.47 -0.19
C ARG A 43 12.19 -3.25 -1.46
N ASP A 44 12.15 -4.24 -2.36
CA ASP A 44 11.46 -4.11 -3.64
C ASP A 44 9.93 -4.06 -3.48
N ALA A 45 9.37 -4.82 -2.53
CA ALA A 45 7.96 -4.72 -2.19
C ALA A 45 7.60 -3.33 -1.64
N LEU A 46 8.44 -2.78 -0.76
CA LEU A 46 8.26 -1.42 -0.23
C LEU A 46 8.40 -0.37 -1.33
N ALA A 47 9.36 -0.50 -2.24
CA ALA A 47 9.52 0.41 -3.37
C ALA A 47 8.28 0.42 -4.29
N ARG A 48 7.71 -0.75 -4.60
CA ARG A 48 6.44 -0.85 -5.35
C ARG A 48 5.28 -0.22 -4.59
N ALA A 49 5.20 -0.43 -3.27
CA ALA A 49 4.17 0.15 -2.44
C ALA A 49 4.24 1.69 -2.39
N LEU A 50 5.44 2.23 -2.23
CA LEU A 50 5.72 3.67 -2.27
C LEU A 50 5.26 4.27 -3.61
N ALA A 51 5.69 3.69 -4.72
CA ALA A 51 5.31 4.13 -6.06
C ALA A 51 3.79 4.11 -6.27
N SER A 52 3.11 3.03 -5.87
CA SER A 52 1.65 2.90 -5.93
C SER A 52 0.91 3.96 -5.10
N ARG A 53 1.52 4.40 -4.00
CA ARG A 53 1.00 5.46 -3.14
C ARG A 53 1.48 6.87 -3.52
N ARG A 54 2.18 7.01 -4.65
CA ARG A 54 2.74 8.27 -5.17
C ARG A 54 3.76 8.91 -4.22
N PHE A 55 4.48 8.08 -3.47
CA PHE A 55 5.70 8.50 -2.83
C PHE A 55 6.85 8.36 -3.81
N THR A 56 7.76 9.32 -3.79
CA THR A 56 9.04 9.31 -4.49
C THR A 56 10.12 8.95 -3.47
N ILE A 57 10.97 7.98 -3.79
CA ILE A 57 12.15 7.67 -2.97
C ILE A 57 13.18 8.77 -3.20
N GLU A 58 13.56 9.48 -2.14
CA GLU A 58 14.55 10.56 -2.18
C GLU A 58 15.94 10.09 -1.73
N GLY A 59 15.99 9.01 -0.96
CA GLY A 59 17.23 8.44 -0.45
C GLY A 59 17.07 6.97 -0.12
N GLU A 60 18.16 6.23 -0.26
CA GLU A 60 18.25 4.81 0.08
C GLU A 60 19.53 4.58 0.86
N GLU A 61 19.39 3.97 2.03
CA GLU A 61 20.46 3.53 2.90
C GLU A 61 20.33 2.01 3.08
N PRO A 62 21.41 1.30 3.48
CA PRO A 62 21.31 -0.10 3.85
C PRO A 62 20.22 -0.31 4.92
N GLY A 63 19.15 -1.03 4.57
CA GLY A 63 18.03 -1.28 5.47
C GLY A 63 17.09 -0.08 5.69
N ALA A 64 17.15 0.98 4.88
CA ALA A 64 16.17 2.07 4.96
C ALA A 64 15.87 2.76 3.63
N LEU A 65 14.61 3.19 3.47
CA LEU A 65 14.15 4.05 2.37
C LEU A 65 13.65 5.38 2.95
N ILE A 66 14.11 6.50 2.38
CA ILE A 66 13.55 7.83 2.66
C ILE A 66 12.65 8.19 1.49
N ALA A 67 11.38 8.46 1.77
CA ALA A 67 10.40 8.70 0.74
C ALA A 67 9.53 9.92 1.04
N ARG A 68 9.19 10.65 -0.01
CA ARG A 68 8.40 11.87 0.03
C ARG A 68 7.12 11.73 -0.77
N PHE A 69 6.03 12.18 -0.20
CA PHE A 69 4.75 12.33 -0.85
C PHE A 69 4.45 13.81 -1.05
N ASP A 70 4.12 14.19 -2.28
CA ASP A 70 3.69 15.55 -2.64
C ASP A 70 2.29 15.51 -3.26
N ARG A 71 1.38 16.32 -2.71
CA ARG A 71 0.06 16.55 -3.31
C ARG A 71 -0.50 17.91 -2.93
N GLY A 72 -0.39 18.87 -3.85
CA GLY A 72 -0.90 20.22 -3.65
C GLY A 72 -0.20 20.91 -2.50
N ALA A 73 -0.95 21.32 -1.47
CA ALA A 73 -0.41 21.98 -0.27
C ALA A 73 0.20 21.00 0.75
N ILE A 74 0.11 19.68 0.51
CA ILE A 74 0.57 18.65 1.45
C ILE A 74 1.88 18.06 0.94
N MET A 75 2.86 18.05 1.84
CA MET A 75 4.12 17.35 1.70
C MET A 75 4.31 16.47 2.94
N LEU A 76 4.69 15.21 2.74
CA LEU A 76 4.99 14.28 3.84
C LEU A 76 6.25 13.49 3.51
N ARG A 77 7.24 13.54 4.39
CA ARG A 77 8.43 12.68 4.35
C ARG A 77 8.36 11.61 5.42
N VAL A 78 8.69 10.39 5.02
CA VAL A 78 8.79 9.23 5.91
C VAL A 78 10.11 8.50 5.69
N ARG A 79 10.59 7.86 6.75
CA ARG A 79 11.66 6.88 6.72
C ARG A 79 11.04 5.51 6.92
N ILE A 80 11.42 4.55 6.09
CA ILE A 80 11.01 3.16 6.22
C ILE A 80 12.26 2.33 6.49
N ASP A 81 12.48 1.97 7.75
CA ASP A 81 13.51 1.01 8.13
C ASP A 81 12.99 -0.40 7.83
N TYR A 82 13.84 -1.28 7.30
CA TYR A 82 13.45 -2.63 6.94
C TYR A 82 14.60 -3.62 7.11
N SER A 83 14.21 -4.87 7.31
CA SER A 83 15.06 -6.05 7.32
C SER A 83 14.36 -7.17 6.54
N ALA A 84 14.94 -8.37 6.52
CA ALA A 84 14.25 -9.54 5.98
C ALA A 84 12.91 -9.82 6.70
N THR A 85 12.83 -9.58 8.00
CA THR A 85 11.73 -10.06 8.86
C THR A 85 10.79 -8.98 9.36
N GLU A 86 11.09 -7.70 9.15
CA GLU A 86 10.22 -6.60 9.57
C GLU A 86 10.48 -5.33 8.77
N TYR A 87 9.50 -4.44 8.75
CA TYR A 87 9.70 -3.04 8.36
C TYR A 87 8.97 -2.09 9.32
N ARG A 88 9.39 -0.83 9.33
CA ARG A 88 8.90 0.21 10.22
C ARG A 88 8.82 1.55 9.52
N ILE A 89 7.63 2.16 9.49
CA ILE A 89 7.40 3.49 8.92
C ILE A 89 7.45 4.54 10.03
N THR A 90 8.36 5.50 9.89
CA THR A 90 8.63 6.57 10.84
C THR A 90 8.43 7.93 10.18
N TYR A 91 7.76 8.85 10.88
CA TYR A 91 7.62 10.24 10.46
C TYR A 91 8.98 10.94 10.44
N VAL A 92 9.25 11.74 9.40
CA VAL A 92 10.44 12.59 9.31
C VAL A 92 10.06 14.05 9.41
N ASP A 93 9.29 14.54 8.42
CA ASP A 93 8.79 15.91 8.39
C ASP A 93 7.54 16.04 7.50
N SER A 94 6.92 17.21 7.51
CA SER A 94 5.77 17.50 6.67
C SER A 94 5.50 19.00 6.50
N THR A 95 4.83 19.35 5.41
CA THR A 95 4.20 20.66 5.21
C THR A 95 2.70 20.46 4.97
N GLY A 96 1.87 21.35 5.52
CA GLY A 96 0.40 21.26 5.37
C GLY A 96 -0.27 20.17 6.20
N LEU A 97 0.42 19.64 7.22
CA LEU A 97 -0.12 18.67 8.18
C LEU A 97 -0.09 19.16 9.64
N ASP A 98 0.23 20.43 9.86
CA ASP A 98 0.18 21.09 11.18
C ASP A 98 0.94 20.31 12.27
N PHE A 99 2.14 19.83 11.95
CA PHE A 99 3.01 19.21 12.94
C PHE A 99 3.46 20.24 13.98
N GLN A 100 3.27 19.91 15.25
CA GLN A 100 3.72 20.73 16.37
C GLN A 100 4.04 19.84 17.58
N VAL A 101 4.87 20.35 18.48
CA VAL A 101 5.10 19.73 19.79
C VAL A 101 4.19 20.42 20.79
N ASP A 102 3.32 19.66 21.46
CA ASP A 102 2.46 20.16 22.52
C ASP A 102 3.33 20.69 23.68
N PRO A 103 3.28 21.99 23.99
CA PRO A 103 4.13 22.58 25.02
C PRO A 103 3.77 22.11 26.44
N ALA A 104 2.56 21.60 26.68
CA ALA A 104 2.13 21.13 27.99
C ALA A 104 2.60 19.69 28.26
N THR A 105 2.62 18.83 27.23
CA THR A 105 2.92 17.40 27.37
C THR A 105 4.27 17.00 26.78
N GLY A 106 4.87 17.86 25.95
CA GLY A 106 6.05 17.54 25.14
C GLY A 106 5.75 16.58 23.98
N GLN A 107 4.49 16.24 23.72
CA GLN A 107 4.11 15.24 22.73
C GLN A 107 4.02 15.85 21.33
N SER A 108 4.60 15.19 20.32
CA SER A 108 4.37 15.55 18.93
C SER A 108 2.94 15.25 18.51
N VAL A 109 2.24 16.26 17.99
CA VAL A 109 0.89 16.15 17.43
C VAL A 109 0.88 16.63 15.98
N ILE A 110 -0.01 16.05 15.18
CA ILE A 110 -0.12 16.26 13.73
C ILE A 110 -1.58 16.11 13.28
N SER A 111 -1.90 16.63 12.10
CA SER A 111 -3.19 16.39 11.44
C SER A 111 -3.48 14.87 11.30
N PRO A 112 -4.74 14.44 11.52
CA PRO A 112 -5.17 13.05 11.30
C PRO A 112 -4.91 12.52 9.88
N HIS A 113 -4.70 13.41 8.91
CA HIS A 113 -4.36 13.06 7.54
C HIS A 113 -3.06 12.25 7.45
N TYR A 114 -2.08 12.53 8.32
CA TYR A 114 -0.86 11.73 8.44
C TYR A 114 -1.16 10.23 8.60
N ASN A 115 -2.01 9.89 9.57
CA ASN A 115 -2.40 8.50 9.84
C ASN A 115 -3.07 7.85 8.64
N ARG A 116 -3.85 8.60 7.86
CA ARG A 116 -4.47 8.09 6.63
C ARG A 116 -3.43 7.74 5.57
N TYR A 117 -2.42 8.59 5.38
CA TYR A 117 -1.34 8.32 4.41
C TYR A 117 -0.54 7.09 4.81
N VAL A 118 -0.08 7.03 6.06
CA VAL A 118 0.76 5.91 6.54
C VAL A 118 -0.03 4.60 6.58
N THR A 119 -1.28 4.59 7.06
CA THR A 119 -2.11 3.37 7.08
C THR A 119 -2.39 2.85 5.67
N ALA A 120 -2.61 3.76 4.71
CA ALA A 120 -2.81 3.35 3.32
C ALA A 120 -1.52 2.82 2.69
N LEU A 121 -0.36 3.37 3.05
CA LEU A 121 0.95 2.87 2.63
C LEU A 121 1.23 1.48 3.20
N ASP A 122 1.06 1.32 4.51
CA ASP A 122 1.22 0.04 5.21
C ASP A 122 0.37 -1.08 4.59
N ARG A 123 -0.90 -0.80 4.27
CA ARG A 123 -1.77 -1.77 3.59
C ARG A 123 -1.26 -2.20 2.22
N ILE A 124 -0.70 -1.27 1.43
CA ILE A 124 -0.12 -1.63 0.13
C ILE A 124 1.18 -2.39 0.32
N ALA A 125 2.04 -1.99 1.27
CA ALA A 125 3.27 -2.71 1.59
C ALA A 125 2.99 -4.18 1.92
N GLN A 126 2.05 -4.46 2.82
CA GLN A 126 1.65 -5.84 3.14
C GLN A 126 1.13 -6.62 1.92
N ARG A 127 0.39 -5.95 1.03
CA ARG A 127 -0.11 -6.57 -0.21
C ARG A 127 1.04 -6.93 -1.16
N GLU A 128 2.00 -6.03 -1.34
CA GLU A 128 3.17 -6.22 -2.20
C GLU A 128 4.12 -7.28 -1.63
N LEU A 129 4.27 -7.36 -0.30
CA LEU A 129 5.04 -8.41 0.38
C LEU A 129 4.42 -9.79 0.17
N GLY A 130 3.09 -9.88 0.17
CA GLY A 130 2.39 -11.13 -0.14
C GLY A 130 2.24 -11.43 -1.63
N ARG A 131 2.73 -10.58 -2.53
CA ARG A 131 2.51 -10.73 -3.97
C ARG A 131 3.22 -11.95 -4.57
N PRO A 132 4.50 -12.23 -4.28
CA PRO A 132 5.18 -13.38 -4.86
C PRO A 132 4.50 -14.71 -4.52
N ALA A 133 4.07 -14.89 -3.27
CA ALA A 133 3.36 -16.09 -2.83
C ALA A 133 1.99 -16.25 -3.50
N ARG A 134 1.30 -15.16 -3.88
CA ARG A 134 0.05 -15.23 -4.64
C ARG A 134 0.31 -15.58 -6.10
N GLU A 135 1.27 -14.91 -6.73
CA GLU A 135 1.64 -15.17 -8.14
C GLU A 135 2.11 -16.62 -8.34
N ALA A 136 2.85 -17.19 -7.38
CA ALA A 136 3.26 -18.59 -7.42
C ALA A 136 2.06 -19.55 -7.39
N ARG A 137 1.08 -19.31 -6.50
CA ARG A 137 -0.15 -20.14 -6.42
C ARG A 137 -0.99 -20.03 -7.70
N GLU A 138 -1.14 -18.81 -8.22
CA GLU A 138 -1.87 -18.57 -9.48
C GLU A 138 -1.19 -19.26 -10.67
N ALA A 139 0.15 -19.28 -10.73
CA ALA A 139 0.89 -20.01 -11.75
C ALA A 139 0.69 -21.53 -11.65
N GLU A 140 0.78 -22.10 -10.44
CA GLU A 140 0.52 -23.52 -10.20
C GLU A 140 -0.93 -23.93 -10.56
N GLU A 141 -1.90 -23.06 -10.32
CA GLU A 141 -3.30 -23.26 -10.71
C GLU A 141 -3.43 -23.25 -12.24
N ALA A 142 -2.87 -22.26 -12.91
CA ALA A 142 -2.90 -22.16 -14.37
C ALA A 142 -2.22 -23.36 -15.05
N GLU A 143 -1.10 -23.84 -14.51
CA GLU A 143 -0.44 -25.05 -15.00
C GLU A 143 -1.30 -26.29 -14.83
N ARG A 144 -1.95 -26.46 -13.68
CA ARG A 144 -2.87 -27.59 -13.44
C ARG A 144 -4.06 -27.55 -14.38
N GLU A 145 -4.67 -26.39 -14.58
CA GLU A 145 -5.78 -26.22 -15.52
C GLU A 145 -5.34 -26.55 -16.96
N HIS A 146 -4.16 -26.09 -17.37
CA HIS A 146 -3.61 -26.40 -18.68
C HIS A 146 -3.40 -27.91 -18.86
N GLN A 147 -2.84 -28.59 -17.85
CA GLN A 147 -2.64 -30.04 -17.88
C GLN A 147 -3.95 -30.80 -18.02
N LEU A 148 -4.98 -30.43 -17.24
CA LEU A 148 -6.30 -31.05 -17.31
C LEU A 148 -6.96 -30.81 -18.68
N ALA A 149 -6.82 -29.62 -19.24
CA ALA A 149 -7.33 -29.31 -20.58
C ALA A 149 -6.68 -30.19 -21.66
N MET A 150 -5.36 -30.41 -21.56
CA MET A 150 -4.63 -31.29 -22.49
C MET A 150 -5.04 -32.76 -22.34
N GLN A 151 -5.21 -33.25 -21.11
CA GLN A 151 -5.70 -34.61 -20.83
C GLN A 151 -7.12 -34.83 -21.37
N GLN A 152 -7.99 -33.85 -21.19
CA GLN A 152 -9.36 -33.92 -21.72
C GLN A 152 -9.36 -33.91 -23.25
N ALA A 153 -8.53 -33.07 -23.86
CA ALA A 153 -8.40 -33.01 -25.32
C ALA A 153 -7.88 -34.36 -25.89
N GLU A 154 -6.91 -34.98 -25.23
CA GLU A 154 -6.42 -36.30 -25.60
C GLU A 154 -7.49 -37.39 -25.46
N THR A 155 -8.19 -37.41 -24.32
CA THR A 155 -9.30 -38.34 -24.08
C THR A 155 -10.39 -38.21 -25.14
N ASN A 156 -10.77 -36.99 -25.49
CA ASN A 156 -11.76 -36.72 -26.53
C ASN A 156 -11.29 -37.21 -27.92
N ARG A 157 -10.00 -37.08 -28.23
CA ARG A 157 -9.42 -37.62 -29.47
C ARG A 157 -9.46 -39.14 -29.50
N GLN A 158 -9.09 -39.81 -28.41
CA GLN A 158 -9.12 -41.28 -28.31
C GLN A 158 -10.55 -41.79 -28.50
N VAL A 159 -11.54 -41.19 -27.83
CA VAL A 159 -12.96 -41.53 -27.98
C VAL A 159 -13.45 -41.33 -29.41
N ALA A 160 -13.03 -40.26 -30.09
CA ALA A 160 -13.39 -40.02 -31.49
C ALA A 160 -12.84 -41.12 -32.42
N VAL A 161 -11.55 -41.46 -32.27
CA VAL A 161 -10.90 -42.54 -33.04
C VAL A 161 -11.57 -43.90 -32.78
N GLU A 162 -11.94 -44.20 -31.53
CA GLU A 162 -12.65 -45.44 -31.21
C GLU A 162 -14.05 -45.50 -31.84
N ARG A 163 -14.80 -44.40 -31.80
CA ARG A 163 -16.11 -44.31 -32.47
C ARG A 163 -15.99 -44.54 -33.97
N GLU A 164 -15.01 -43.91 -34.62
CA GLU A 164 -14.75 -44.12 -36.05
C GLU A 164 -14.43 -45.58 -36.38
N ARG A 165 -13.60 -46.25 -35.57
CA ARG A 165 -13.28 -47.68 -35.71
C ARG A 165 -14.52 -48.56 -35.54
N GLN A 166 -15.37 -48.27 -34.56
CA GLN A 166 -16.62 -49.01 -34.34
C GLN A 166 -17.61 -48.82 -35.50
N ASP A 167 -17.70 -47.60 -36.06
CA ASP A 167 -18.57 -47.33 -37.19
C ASP A 167 -18.06 -48.00 -38.47
N ALA A 168 -16.74 -48.05 -38.69
CA ALA A 168 -16.13 -48.78 -39.81
C ALA A 168 -16.43 -50.29 -39.73
N SER A 169 -16.20 -50.92 -38.58
CA SER A 169 -16.48 -52.36 -38.42
C SER A 169 -17.97 -52.70 -38.57
N ARG A 170 -18.87 -51.81 -38.11
CA ARG A 170 -20.32 -51.94 -38.33
C ARG A 170 -20.71 -51.85 -39.81
N ARG A 171 -20.01 -51.05 -40.61
CA ARG A 171 -20.25 -50.95 -42.06
C ARG A 171 -19.79 -52.21 -42.78
N GLU A 172 -18.62 -52.73 -42.43
CA GLU A 172 -18.09 -53.99 -42.99
C GLU A 172 -19.02 -55.17 -42.69
N ALA A 173 -19.54 -55.28 -41.47
CA ALA A 173 -20.45 -56.37 -41.09
C ALA A 173 -21.83 -56.32 -41.78
N ARG A 174 -22.18 -55.22 -42.46
CA ARG A 174 -23.46 -55.03 -43.16
C ARG A 174 -23.33 -55.15 -44.68
N ALA A 175 -22.12 -55.24 -45.21
CA ALA A 175 -21.83 -55.43 -46.63
C ALA A 175 -21.74 -56.92 -46.98
#